data_AF-A0A2J4Z5I8-F1
#
_entry.id   AF-A0A2J4Z5I8-F1
#
_cell.length_a   1.000
_cell.length_b   1.000
_cell.length_c   1.000
_cell.angle_alpha   90.00
_cell.angle_beta   90.00
_cell.angle_gamma   90.00
#
_symmetry.space_group_name_H-M   'P 1'
#
loop_
_entity.id
_entity.type
_entity.pdbx_description
1 polymer ?
#
loop_
_entity_poly.entity_id
_entity_poly.type
_entity_poly.pdbx_seq_one_letter_code
_entity_poly.pdbx_strand_id
1 'polypeptide(L)'
;MAESQPLSAAPEGAEYLRAVLRAPVYEAAQITPLQKMEKLSSRLDNVVLVKREDRQPVHSFKLRGAYAMMAGLTEEQKSHGVITASAGNHAQGVAFSASRLGVKALIVMPTATADIKVDAVRGFGGEVLLH
;
A
#
# COMPACT_ATOMS: atom_id res chain seq x y z
N MET A 1 19.68 -1.33 8.28
CA MET A 1 18.61 -0.60 7.55
C MET A 1 18.59 0.81 8.10
N ALA A 2 18.46 1.85 7.27
CA ALA A 2 18.45 3.22 7.77
C ALA A 2 17.22 3.42 8.66
N GLU A 3 17.41 3.84 9.90
CA GLU A 3 16.30 4.21 10.79
C GLU A 3 15.43 5.25 10.07
N SER A 4 14.17 4.89 9.80
CA SER A 4 13.20 5.82 9.25
C SER A 4 12.82 6.79 10.36
N GLN A 5 13.37 8.00 10.32
CA GLN A 5 12.86 9.07 11.16
C GLN A 5 11.39 9.34 10.78
N PRO A 6 10.48 9.36 11.75
CA PRO A 6 9.08 9.66 11.48
C PRO A 6 8.96 11.07 10.92
N LEU A 7 8.03 11.24 9.96
CA LEU A 7 7.66 12.55 9.46
C LEU A 7 7.14 13.41 10.63
N SER A 8 7.53 14.67 10.67
CA SER A 8 6.98 15.67 11.58
C SER A 8 5.47 15.84 11.35
N ALA A 9 4.78 16.46 12.30
CA ALA A 9 3.32 16.68 12.17
C ALA A 9 2.94 17.55 10.96
N ALA A 10 3.86 18.40 10.49
CA ALA A 10 3.69 19.26 9.33
C ALA A 10 4.98 19.25 8.50
N PRO A 11 5.21 18.21 7.68
CA PRO A 11 6.48 18.05 6.98
C PRO A 11 6.64 19.07 5.86
N GLU A 12 7.82 19.68 5.80
CA GLU A 12 8.20 20.54 4.67
C GLU A 12 8.59 19.73 3.43
N GLY A 13 8.70 20.40 2.28
CA GLY A 13 9.02 19.74 1.01
C GLY A 13 10.33 18.94 1.03
N ALA A 14 11.37 19.44 1.72
CA ALA A 14 12.63 18.74 1.87
C ALA A 14 12.53 17.48 2.74
N GLU A 15 11.66 17.52 3.76
CA GLU A 15 11.40 16.37 4.64
C GLU A 15 10.66 15.27 3.88
N TYR A 16 9.63 15.62 3.11
CA TYR A 16 8.93 14.67 2.23
C TYR A 16 9.87 14.08 1.17
N LEU A 17 10.70 14.88 0.51
CA LEU A 17 11.65 14.38 -0.48
C LEU A 17 12.61 13.35 0.15
N ARG A 18 13.13 13.64 1.34
CA ARG A 18 13.98 12.71 2.08
C ARG A 18 13.25 11.42 2.42
N ALA A 19 12.01 11.51 2.92
CA ALA A 19 11.20 10.34 3.26
C ALA A 19 10.89 9.49 2.02
N VAL A 20 10.54 10.10 0.88
CA VAL A 20 10.28 9.41 -0.38
C VAL A 20 11.52 8.66 -0.87
N LEU A 21 12.70 9.29 -0.83
CA LEU A 21 13.95 8.66 -1.28
C LEU A 21 14.40 7.51 -0.37
N ARG A 22 14.05 7.56 0.92
CA ARG A 22 14.42 6.52 1.90
C ARG A 22 13.37 5.42 2.08
N ALA A 23 12.16 5.60 1.55
CA ALA A 23 11.07 4.65 1.75
C ALA A 23 11.40 3.28 1.10
N PRO A 24 11.33 2.17 1.86
CA PRO A 24 11.71 0.83 1.38
C PRO A 24 10.62 0.17 0.52
N VAL A 25 9.92 0.95 -0.30
CA VAL A 25 8.71 0.48 -1.01
C VAL A 25 8.97 -0.68 -1.95
N TYR A 26 10.20 -0.82 -2.47
CA TYR A 26 10.54 -1.83 -3.49
C TYR A 26 10.79 -3.24 -2.92
N GLU A 27 10.73 -3.42 -1.61
CA GLU A 27 10.73 -4.75 -0.99
C GLU A 27 9.38 -5.47 -1.17
N ALA A 28 8.32 -4.70 -1.44
CA ALA A 28 6.94 -5.18 -1.64
C ALA A 28 6.33 -4.75 -2.98
N ALA A 29 6.63 -3.53 -3.46
CA ALA A 29 6.09 -2.97 -4.70
C ALA A 29 7.09 -3.07 -5.85
N GLN A 30 6.60 -2.94 -7.08
CA GLN A 30 7.43 -2.87 -8.28
C GLN A 30 7.36 -1.51 -8.97
N ILE A 31 8.35 -1.20 -9.81
CA ILE A 31 8.27 -0.09 -10.74
C ILE A 31 7.26 -0.46 -11.83
N THR A 32 6.17 0.31 -11.89
CA THR A 32 5.09 0.06 -12.84
C THR A 32 5.34 0.78 -14.17
N PRO A 33 4.89 0.23 -15.31
CA PRO A 33 5.04 0.86 -16.61
C PRO A 33 4.36 2.24 -16.69
N LEU A 34 4.98 3.15 -17.43
CA LEU A 34 4.35 4.37 -17.94
C LEU A 34 4.11 4.15 -19.44
N GLN A 35 2.85 3.96 -19.84
CA GLN A 35 2.50 3.55 -21.20
C GLN A 35 1.76 4.66 -21.92
N LYS A 36 2.08 4.91 -23.19
CA LYS A 36 1.31 5.83 -24.03
C LYS A 36 -0.01 5.18 -24.45
N MET A 37 -1.08 5.96 -24.37
CA MET A 37 -2.40 5.57 -24.85
C MET A 37 -2.58 6.08 -26.28
N GLU A 38 -2.18 5.30 -27.28
CA GLU A 38 -2.10 5.76 -28.69
C GLU A 38 -3.43 6.34 -29.21
N LYS A 39 -4.53 5.59 -29.09
CA LYS A 39 -5.85 6.02 -29.56
C LYS A 39 -6.33 7.29 -28.86
N LEU A 40 -6.11 7.38 -27.55
CA LEU A 40 -6.55 8.53 -26.76
C LEU A 40 -5.69 9.76 -27.04
N SER A 41 -4.38 9.55 -27.23
CA SER A 41 -3.44 10.61 -27.58
C SER A 41 -3.79 11.24 -28.92
N SER A 42 -4.05 10.39 -29.93
CA SER A 42 -4.48 10.85 -31.25
C SER A 42 -5.84 11.56 -31.21
N ARG A 43 -6.81 11.04 -30.44
CA ARG A 43 -8.14 11.65 -30.33
C ARG A 43 -8.14 13.04 -29.68
N LEU A 44 -7.21 13.29 -28.75
CA LEU A 44 -7.16 14.53 -27.98
C LEU A 44 -6.07 15.49 -28.45
N ASP A 45 -5.30 15.11 -29.48
CA ASP A 45 -4.10 15.84 -29.94
C ASP A 45 -3.14 16.21 -28.79
N ASN A 46 -2.92 15.25 -27.88
CA ASN A 46 -2.09 15.42 -26.69
C ASN A 46 -1.37 14.10 -26.38
N VAL A 47 -0.20 14.13 -25.72
CA VAL A 47 0.47 12.90 -25.28
C VAL A 47 -0.17 12.41 -23.97
N VAL A 48 -1.03 11.39 -24.07
CA VAL A 48 -1.67 10.80 -22.90
C VAL A 48 -0.94 9.54 -22.47
N LEU A 49 -0.41 9.57 -21.25
CA LEU A 49 0.31 8.47 -20.62
C LEU A 49 -0.50 7.91 -19.44
N VAL A 50 -0.43 6.59 -19.24
CA VAL A 50 -1.00 5.91 -18.07
C VAL A 50 0.09 5.26 -17.24
N LYS A 51 0.11 5.58 -15.95
CA LYS A 51 0.97 4.91 -14.96
C LYS A 51 0.24 3.69 -14.41
N ARG A 52 0.73 2.50 -14.74
CA ARG A 52 0.03 1.21 -14.55
C ARG A 52 0.15 0.64 -13.13
N GLU A 53 -0.31 1.39 -12.12
CA GLU A 53 -0.33 0.94 -10.73
C GLU A 53 -1.28 -0.25 -10.46
N ASP A 54 -2.13 -0.60 -11.42
CA ASP A 54 -2.92 -1.84 -11.44
C ASP A 54 -2.05 -3.10 -11.56
N ARG A 55 -0.79 -2.97 -11.98
CA ARG A 55 0.16 -4.09 -12.08
C ARG A 55 0.83 -4.46 -10.77
N GLN A 56 0.56 -3.78 -9.66
CA GLN A 56 1.08 -4.19 -8.36
C GLN A 56 0.52 -5.56 -7.94
N PRO A 57 1.18 -6.30 -7.03
CA PRO A 57 0.69 -7.58 -6.53
C PRO A 57 -0.73 -7.52 -5.95
N VAL A 58 -1.10 -6.37 -5.37
CA VAL A 58 -2.45 -6.09 -4.82
C VAL A 58 -3.30 -5.22 -5.76
N HIS A 59 -2.95 -5.18 -7.04
CA HIS A 59 -3.66 -4.48 -8.11
C HIS A 59 -3.91 -2.98 -7.90
N SER A 60 -3.15 -2.34 -7.02
CA SER A 60 -3.22 -0.89 -6.81
C SER A 60 -1.98 -0.34 -6.11
N PHE A 61 -1.82 0.98 -6.15
CA PHE A 61 -0.71 1.70 -5.51
C PHE A 61 -0.75 1.70 -3.97
N LYS A 62 -1.87 1.29 -3.34
CA LYS A 62 -2.06 1.43 -1.88
C LYS A 62 -1.07 0.63 -1.06
N LEU A 63 -0.44 -0.39 -1.65
CA LEU A 63 0.68 -1.12 -1.08
C LEU A 63 1.87 -0.23 -0.72
N ARG A 64 2.17 0.79 -1.53
CA ARG A 64 3.37 1.62 -1.35
C ARG A 64 3.36 2.36 -0.02
N GLY A 65 2.27 3.06 0.26
CA GLY A 65 2.11 3.82 1.50
C GLY A 65 1.97 2.93 2.73
N ALA A 66 1.18 1.85 2.60
CA ALA A 66 1.03 0.87 3.68
C ALA A 66 2.38 0.28 4.09
N TYR A 67 3.16 -0.20 3.12
CA TYR A 67 4.47 -0.78 3.37
C TYR A 67 5.46 0.24 3.95
N ALA A 68 5.55 1.44 3.36
CA ALA A 68 6.47 2.47 3.84
C ALA A 68 6.20 2.87 5.29
N MET A 69 4.93 3.02 5.68
CA MET A 69 4.55 3.33 7.05
C MET A 69 4.85 2.15 7.99
N MET A 70 4.43 0.94 7.62
CA MET A 70 4.59 -0.25 8.46
C MET A 70 6.06 -0.69 8.64
N ALA A 71 6.88 -0.54 7.60
CA ALA A 71 8.31 -0.85 7.66
C ALA A 71 9.05 0.09 8.61
N GLY A 72 8.54 1.32 8.80
CA GLY A 72 9.10 2.31 9.72
C GLY A 72 8.62 2.20 11.16
N LEU A 73 7.74 1.25 11.48
CA LEU A 73 7.35 0.96 12.86
C LEU A 73 8.53 0.42 13.66
N THR A 74 8.55 0.72 14.96
CA THR A 74 9.52 0.10 15.88
C THR A 74 9.20 -1.38 16.09
N GLU A 75 10.18 -2.16 16.53
CA GLU A 75 9.98 -3.59 16.83
C GLU A 75 8.94 -3.81 17.93
N GLU A 76 8.85 -2.89 18.90
CA GLU A 76 7.80 -2.89 19.91
C GLU A 76 6.42 -2.67 19.29
N GLN A 77 6.26 -1.71 18.37
CA GLN A 77 4.98 -1.50 17.68
C GLN A 77 4.61 -2.71 16.81
N LYS A 78 5.59 -3.29 16.10
CA LYS A 78 5.38 -4.48 15.26
C LYS A 78 4.94 -5.69 16.08
N SER A 79 5.46 -5.87 17.30
CA SER A 79 5.10 -7.01 18.16
C SER A 79 3.63 -6.96 18.63
N HIS A 80 3.06 -5.77 18.75
CA HIS A 80 1.63 -5.58 19.06
C HIS A 80 0.72 -5.79 17.84
N GLY A 81 1.28 -5.80 16.62
CA GLY A 81 0.53 -5.86 15.37
C GLY A 81 -0.09 -4.52 14.96
N VAL A 82 -0.81 -4.53 13.83
CA VAL A 82 -1.47 -3.34 13.27
C VAL A 82 -2.96 -3.60 13.03
N ILE A 83 -3.74 -2.52 12.97
CA ILE A 83 -5.16 -2.56 12.64
C ILE A 83 -5.51 -1.51 11.59
N THR A 84 -6.44 -1.83 10.69
CA THR A 84 -7.09 -0.84 9.82
C THR A 84 -8.55 -1.23 9.55
N ALA A 85 -9.39 -0.25 9.25
CA ALA A 85 -10.77 -0.48 8.82
C ALA A 85 -10.87 -0.24 7.31
N SER A 86 -10.99 -1.32 6.53
CA SER A 86 -11.12 -1.24 5.08
C SER A 86 -11.55 -2.59 4.51
N ALA A 87 -12.40 -2.57 3.48
CA ALA A 87 -12.85 -3.75 2.75
C ALA A 87 -12.39 -3.79 1.28
N GLY A 88 -11.28 -3.11 0.95
CA GLY A 88 -10.85 -2.96 -0.46
C GLY A 88 -9.33 -2.86 -0.64
N ASN A 89 -8.90 -2.08 -1.63
CA ASN A 89 -7.48 -1.99 -2.02
C ASN A 89 -6.52 -1.65 -0.85
N HIS A 90 -6.97 -0.87 0.14
CA HIS A 90 -6.11 -0.53 1.28
C HIS A 90 -5.94 -1.73 2.20
N ALA A 91 -7.02 -2.46 2.46
CA ALA A 91 -7.03 -3.71 3.21
C ALA A 91 -6.04 -4.72 2.63
N GLN A 92 -6.09 -4.93 1.31
CA GLN A 92 -5.15 -5.81 0.61
C GLN A 92 -3.70 -5.31 0.73
N GLY A 93 -3.48 -4.00 0.58
CA GLY A 93 -2.16 -3.39 0.74
C GLY A 93 -1.57 -3.56 2.14
N VAL A 94 -2.38 -3.39 3.20
CA VAL A 94 -1.95 -3.61 4.59
C VAL A 94 -1.72 -5.09 4.85
N ALA A 95 -2.63 -5.97 4.46
CA ALA A 95 -2.50 -7.42 4.65
C ALA A 95 -1.22 -7.96 3.97
N PHE A 96 -0.98 -7.59 2.70
CA PHE A 96 0.23 -7.99 1.99
C PHE A 96 1.50 -7.46 2.69
N SER A 97 1.48 -6.20 3.12
CA SER A 97 2.62 -5.58 3.81
C SER A 97 2.93 -6.26 5.14
N ALA A 98 1.87 -6.57 5.91
CA ALA A 98 1.97 -7.25 7.20
C ALA A 98 2.63 -8.62 7.05
N SER A 99 2.13 -9.43 6.11
CA SER A 99 2.70 -10.74 5.79
C SER A 99 4.16 -10.67 5.36
N ARG A 100 4.53 -9.67 4.55
CA ARG A 100 5.90 -9.46 4.09
C ARG A 100 6.86 -9.07 5.23
N LEU A 101 6.37 -8.29 6.19
CA LEU A 101 7.12 -7.81 7.35
C LEU A 101 7.08 -8.78 8.56
N GLY A 102 6.29 -9.85 8.49
CA GLY A 102 6.08 -10.76 9.62
C GLY A 102 5.26 -10.15 10.78
N VAL A 103 4.42 -9.16 10.48
CA VAL A 103 3.60 -8.43 11.45
C VAL A 103 2.15 -8.92 11.35
N LYS A 104 1.46 -9.06 12.49
CA LYS A 104 0.02 -9.37 12.48
C LYS A 104 -0.78 -8.15 12.04
N ALA A 105 -1.78 -8.34 11.17
CA ALA A 105 -2.68 -7.27 10.75
C ALA A 105 -4.14 -7.68 10.89
N LEU A 106 -4.87 -6.91 11.71
CA LEU A 106 -6.32 -7.02 11.84
C LEU A 106 -7.00 -6.02 10.88
N ILE A 107 -7.90 -6.54 10.05
CA ILE A 107 -8.63 -5.79 9.05
C ILE A 107 -10.12 -5.83 9.41
N VAL A 108 -10.65 -4.68 9.83
CA VAL A 108 -12.07 -4.54 10.18
C VAL A 108 -12.87 -4.21 8.92
N MET A 109 -13.94 -4.96 8.66
CA MET A 109 -14.82 -4.80 7.51
C MET A 109 -16.30 -4.86 7.94
N PRO A 110 -17.21 -4.18 7.22
CA PRO A 110 -18.65 -4.34 7.44
C PRO A 110 -19.10 -5.80 7.36
N THR A 111 -20.07 -6.20 8.20
CA THR A 111 -20.71 -7.55 8.14
C THR A 111 -21.29 -7.90 6.78
N ALA A 112 -21.75 -6.90 6.01
CA ALA A 112 -22.28 -7.07 4.65
C ALA A 112 -21.19 -7.14 3.55
N THR A 113 -19.92 -7.24 3.91
CA THR A 113 -18.83 -7.32 2.92
C THR A 113 -18.88 -8.65 2.17
N ALA A 114 -18.93 -8.60 0.84
CA ALA A 114 -18.95 -9.80 0.00
C ALA A 114 -17.72 -10.70 0.25
N ASP A 115 -17.95 -12.01 0.29
CA ASP A 115 -16.93 -13.03 0.61
C ASP A 115 -15.67 -12.88 -0.24
N ILE A 116 -15.80 -12.58 -1.53
CA ILE A 116 -14.65 -12.39 -2.42
C ILE A 116 -13.66 -11.31 -1.94
N LYS A 117 -14.15 -10.26 -1.25
CA LYS A 117 -13.29 -9.20 -0.70
C LYS A 117 -12.65 -9.63 0.61
N VAL A 118 -13.39 -10.36 1.43
CA VAL A 118 -12.88 -10.95 2.68
C VAL A 118 -11.78 -11.95 2.38
N ASP A 119 -12.02 -12.84 1.43
CA ASP A 119 -11.09 -13.90 1.04
C ASP A 119 -9.86 -13.34 0.33
N ALA A 120 -9.99 -12.26 -0.45
CA ALA A 120 -8.82 -11.57 -1.01
C ALA A 120 -7.87 -11.07 0.09
N VAL A 121 -8.40 -10.53 1.19
CA VAL A 121 -7.58 -10.05 2.31
C VAL A 121 -6.97 -11.20 3.10
N ARG A 122 -7.75 -12.25 3.37
CA ARG A 122 -7.25 -13.48 4.00
C ARG A 122 -6.15 -14.14 3.16
N GLY A 123 -6.32 -14.15 1.84
CA GLY A 123 -5.34 -14.70 0.89
C GLY A 123 -4.00 -13.95 0.89
N PHE A 124 -3.99 -12.67 1.25
CA PHE A 124 -2.77 -11.91 1.49
C PHE A 124 -2.22 -12.04 2.92
N GLY A 125 -2.88 -12.80 3.80
CA GLY A 125 -2.47 -13.10 5.18
C GLY A 125 -2.99 -12.13 6.25
N GLY A 126 -3.99 -11.29 5.92
CA GLY A 126 -4.65 -10.44 6.92
C GLY A 126 -5.70 -11.20 7.73
N GLU A 127 -5.76 -10.94 9.04
CA GLU A 127 -6.85 -11.39 9.91
C GLU A 127 -8.06 -10.48 9.70
N VAL A 128 -9.24 -11.04 9.43
CA VAL A 128 -10.45 -10.24 9.14
C VAL A 128 -11.44 -10.31 10.29
N LEU A 129 -11.89 -9.15 10.76
CA LEU A 129 -13.01 -9.00 11.68
C LEU A 129 -14.20 -8.35 10.96
N LEU A 130 -15.33 -9.05 10.92
CA LEU A 130 -16.58 -8.52 10.40
C LEU A 130 -17.34 -7.81 11.53
N HIS A 131 -17.61 -6.52 11.37
CA HIS A 131 -18.34 -5.68 12.34
C HIS A 131 -19.25 -4.68 11.64
#